data_AF-A0A942RVJ3-F1
#
_entry.id   AF-A0A942RVJ3-F1
#
_cell.length_a   1.000
_cell.length_b   1.000
_cell.length_c   1.000
_cell.angle_alpha   90.00
_cell.angle_beta   90.00
_cell.angle_gamma   90.00
#
_symmetry.space_group_name_H-M   'P 1'
#
loop_
_entity.id
_entity.type
_entity.pdbx_description
1 polymer ?
#
loop_
_entity_poly.entity_id
_entity_poly.type
_entity_poly.pdbx_seq_one_letter_code
_entity_poly.pdbx_strand_id
1 'polypeptide(L)'
;MAPATVTALAAFDVELQNAAVWLRDGELVHAIRDSKVDRGSALPLEIWLNLAEHLDAAKPYFDTVDAAVIYAFDVPSEVGKVVVRLNRLEKVRERGVRKKITSNFIATGGIIEAGNLDPIRYRPLDDRP
;
A
#
# COMPACT_ATOMS: atom_id res chain seq x y z
N MET A 1 13.13 17.97 -1.82
CA MET A 1 11.69 18.06 -2.18
C MET A 1 11.00 16.84 -1.59
N ALA A 2 9.76 16.98 -1.11
CA ALA A 2 8.96 15.81 -0.74
C ALA A 2 8.60 15.03 -2.03
N PRO A 3 8.46 13.70 -1.98
CA PRO A 3 7.99 12.91 -3.12
C PRO A 3 6.65 13.44 -3.66
N ALA A 4 6.42 13.38 -4.97
CA ALA A 4 5.20 13.92 -5.62
C ALA A 4 3.91 13.43 -4.94
N THR A 5 3.87 12.14 -4.58
CA THR A 5 2.74 11.53 -3.87
C THR A 5 2.46 12.17 -2.51
N VAL A 6 3.49 12.58 -1.75
CA VAL A 6 3.32 13.26 -0.46
C VAL A 6 2.71 14.64 -0.65
N THR A 7 3.17 15.37 -1.68
CA THR A 7 2.59 16.68 -2.02
C THR A 7 1.15 16.54 -2.49
N ALA A 8 0.83 15.52 -3.29
CA ALA A 8 -0.53 15.29 -3.77
C ALA A 8 -1.52 14.93 -2.66
N LEU A 9 -1.08 14.19 -1.63
CA LEU A 9 -1.92 13.87 -0.47
C LEU A 9 -2.40 15.12 0.28
N ALA A 10 -1.60 16.20 0.29
CA ALA A 10 -2.00 17.45 0.94
C ALA A 10 -3.23 18.10 0.26
N ALA A 11 -3.46 17.86 -1.03
CA ALA A 11 -4.66 18.33 -1.74
C ALA A 11 -5.94 17.58 -1.29
N PHE A 12 -5.79 16.48 -0.57
CA PHE A 12 -6.88 15.70 0.04
C PHE A 12 -6.96 15.89 1.55
N ASP A 13 -6.39 16.98 2.09
CA ASP A 13 -6.31 17.28 3.53
C ASP A 13 -5.60 16.19 4.35
N VAL A 14 -4.70 15.43 3.71
CA VAL A 14 -3.89 14.41 4.37
C VAL A 14 -2.45 14.89 4.54
N GLU A 15 -2.11 15.26 5.78
CA GLU A 15 -0.74 15.58 6.17
C GLU A 15 -0.05 14.34 6.75
N LEU A 16 0.98 13.83 6.06
CA LEU A 16 1.76 12.69 6.56
C LEU A 16 2.69 13.11 7.68
N GLN A 17 2.70 12.35 8.79
CA GLN A 17 3.66 12.56 9.87
C GLN A 17 5.09 12.12 9.49
N ASN A 18 5.21 11.20 8.53
CA ASN A 18 6.45 10.78 7.90
C ASN A 18 6.16 10.04 6.59
N ALA A 19 7.17 9.91 5.74
CA ALA A 19 7.06 9.19 4.46
C ALA A 19 7.42 7.69 4.56
N ALA A 20 7.71 7.18 5.76
CA ALA A 20 8.09 5.78 5.92
C ALA A 20 6.88 4.86 5.70
N VAL A 21 7.09 3.76 4.99
CA VAL A 21 6.10 2.68 4.81
C VAL A 21 6.63 1.43 5.50
N TRP A 22 5.82 0.87 6.39
CA TRP A 22 6.17 -0.27 7.23
C TRP A 22 5.37 -1.50 6.84
N LEU A 23 6.03 -2.65 6.83
CA LEU A 23 5.40 -3.97 6.74
C LEU A 23 5.75 -4.75 8.01
N ARG A 24 4.74 -5.36 8.63
CA ARG A 24 4.94 -6.20 9.83
C ARG A 24 4.97 -7.66 9.43
N ASP A 25 5.76 -8.47 10.14
CA ASP A 25 5.83 -9.92 9.94
C ASP A 25 4.44 -10.56 9.96
N GLY A 26 3.58 -10.14 10.90
CA GLY A 26 2.21 -10.61 10.99
C GLY A 26 1.39 -10.32 9.73
N GLU A 27 1.49 -9.11 9.18
CA GLU A 27 0.78 -8.73 7.94
C GLU A 27 1.37 -9.47 6.74
N LEU A 28 2.69 -9.62 6.67
CA LEU A 28 3.35 -10.39 5.62
C LEU A 28 2.88 -11.85 5.63
N VAL A 29 2.86 -12.51 6.79
CA VAL A 29 2.35 -13.88 6.95
C VAL A 29 0.87 -13.98 6.56
N HIS A 30 0.04 -13.00 6.90
CA HIS A 30 -1.36 -12.98 6.48
C HIS A 30 -1.51 -12.77 4.97
N ALA A 31 -0.62 -11.99 4.37
CA ALA A 31 -0.70 -11.66 2.95
C ALA A 31 -0.24 -12.81 2.03
N ILE A 32 0.71 -13.62 2.49
CA ILE A 32 1.22 -14.81 1.79
C ILE A 32 0.42 -16.10 2.06
N ARG A 33 -0.55 -16.07 2.99
CA ARG A 33 -1.33 -17.26 3.36
C ARG A 33 -2.27 -17.71 2.24
N ASP A 34 -2.50 -19.03 2.19
CA ASP A 34 -3.29 -19.75 1.17
C ASP A 34 -4.73 -19.24 0.98
N SER A 35 -5.33 -18.54 1.95
CA SER A 35 -6.72 -18.07 1.86
C SER A 35 -6.99 -17.06 0.74
N LYS A 36 -5.94 -16.49 0.12
CA LYS A 36 -6.04 -15.68 -1.10
C LYS A 36 -5.65 -16.44 -2.38
N VAL A 37 -4.93 -17.56 -2.22
CA VAL A 37 -4.52 -18.46 -3.32
C VAL A 37 -5.73 -19.18 -3.88
N ASP A 38 -6.65 -19.63 -3.03
CA ASP A 38 -7.90 -20.30 -3.44
C ASP A 38 -8.83 -19.44 -4.32
N ARG A 39 -8.63 -18.12 -4.32
CA ARG A 39 -9.39 -17.15 -5.13
C ARG A 39 -8.58 -16.53 -6.27
N GLY A 40 -7.36 -17.02 -6.53
CA GLY A 40 -6.48 -16.49 -7.58
C GLY A 40 -6.04 -15.03 -7.40
N SER A 41 -6.30 -14.42 -6.25
CA SER A 41 -6.08 -12.97 -6.00
C SER A 41 -4.93 -12.70 -5.04
N ALA A 42 -4.11 -13.71 -4.73
CA ALA A 42 -2.88 -13.54 -3.97
C ALA A 42 -1.78 -12.93 -4.84
N LEU A 43 -1.02 -11.98 -4.29
CA LEU A 43 0.24 -11.58 -4.91
C LEU A 43 1.26 -12.72 -4.76
N PRO A 44 2.00 -13.07 -5.82
CA PRO A 44 3.12 -14.02 -5.75
C PRO A 44 4.16 -13.63 -4.70
N LEU A 45 4.85 -14.62 -4.13
CA LEU A 45 5.87 -14.40 -3.11
C LEU A 45 7.00 -13.51 -3.62
N GLU A 46 7.36 -13.62 -4.89
CA GLU A 46 8.40 -12.84 -5.54
C GLU A 46 8.08 -11.33 -5.50
N ILE A 47 6.79 -10.97 -5.57
CA ILE A 47 6.34 -9.58 -5.46
C ILE A 47 6.51 -9.08 -4.03
N TRP A 48 6.24 -9.91 -3.02
CA TRP A 48 6.47 -9.55 -1.62
C TRP A 48 7.95 -9.36 -1.31
N LEU A 49 8.83 -10.16 -1.93
CA LEU A 49 10.28 -10.05 -1.77
C LEU A 49 10.85 -8.77 -2.41
N ASN A 50 10.30 -8.35 -3.55
CA ASN A 50 10.73 -7.16 -4.30
C ASN A 50 9.76 -5.99 -4.14
N LEU A 51 9.00 -5.95 -3.04
CA LEU A 51 7.89 -5.03 -2.86
C LEU A 51 8.30 -3.56 -2.99
N ALA A 52 9.48 -3.20 -2.51
CA ALA A 52 9.99 -1.83 -2.63
C ALA A 52 10.11 -1.37 -4.09
N GLU A 53 10.60 -2.23 -4.98
CA GLU A 53 10.73 -1.94 -6.41
C GLU A 53 9.36 -1.81 -7.08
N HIS A 54 8.43 -2.69 -6.74
CA HIS A 54 7.06 -2.62 -7.24
C HIS A 54 6.32 -1.36 -6.77
N LEU A 55 6.52 -0.92 -5.53
CA LEU A 55 5.92 0.31 -5.01
C LEU A 55 6.51 1.57 -5.66
N ASP A 56 7.78 1.56 -6.04
CA ASP A 56 8.43 2.70 -6.71
C ASP A 56 7.89 2.92 -8.14
N ALA A 57 7.65 1.81 -8.84
CA ALA A 57 7.07 1.80 -10.18
C ALA A 57 5.53 1.90 -10.21
N ALA A 58 4.87 1.70 -9.06
CA ALA A 58 3.41 1.69 -8.97
C ALA A 58 2.79 3.08 -9.20
N LYS A 59 1.57 3.08 -9.73
CA LYS A 59 0.70 4.24 -9.76
C LYS A 59 -0.04 4.38 -8.42
N PRO A 60 0.17 5.48 -7.68
CA PRO A 60 -0.51 5.71 -6.41
C PRO A 60 -1.90 6.30 -6.60
N TYR A 61 -2.85 5.84 -5.80
CA TYR A 61 -4.21 6.36 -5.70
C TYR A 61 -4.57 6.61 -4.23
N PHE A 62 -5.27 7.68 -3.95
CA PHE A 62 -5.89 7.93 -2.65
C PHE A 62 -7.24 7.22 -2.57
N ASP A 63 -7.43 6.44 -1.52
CA ASP A 63 -8.72 5.87 -1.13
C ASP A 63 -9.50 6.90 -0.30
N THR A 64 -10.51 7.51 -0.91
CA THR A 64 -11.33 8.56 -0.30
C THR A 64 -12.24 8.05 0.83
N VAL A 65 -12.34 6.73 1.03
CA VAL A 65 -13.18 6.11 2.06
C VAL A 65 -12.35 5.66 3.26
N ASP A 66 -11.18 5.05 3.03
CA ASP A 66 -10.40 4.34 4.07
C ASP A 66 -9.07 5.02 4.46
N ALA A 67 -8.86 6.29 4.08
CA ALA A 67 -7.65 7.08 4.40
C ALA A 67 -6.35 6.29 4.15
N ALA A 68 -6.25 5.76 2.93
CA ALA A 68 -5.16 4.88 2.49
C ALA A 68 -4.63 5.32 1.13
N VAL A 69 -3.37 4.98 0.87
CA VAL A 69 -2.80 4.98 -0.49
C VAL A 69 -2.87 3.56 -1.04
N ILE A 70 -3.40 3.45 -2.24
CA ILE A 70 -3.40 2.24 -3.04
C ILE A 70 -2.28 2.36 -4.06
N TYR A 71 -1.30 1.49 -3.98
CA TYR A 71 -0.28 1.34 -5.01
C TYR A 71 -0.74 0.25 -5.97
N ALA A 72 -1.00 0.64 -7.22
CA ALA A 72 -1.36 -0.28 -8.28
C ALA A 72 -0.20 -0.43 -9.26
N PHE A 73 0.16 -1.65 -9.62
CA PHE A 73 1.23 -1.96 -10.56
C PHE A 73 0.82 -3.14 -11.45
N ASP A 74 1.43 -3.21 -12.63
CA ASP A 74 1.09 -4.25 -13.60
C ASP A 74 1.65 -5.60 -13.17
N VAL A 75 0.82 -6.64 -13.32
CA VAL A 75 1.22 -8.05 -13.26
C VAL A 75 0.70 -8.75 -14.52
N PRO A 76 1.19 -9.94 -14.91
CA PRO A 76 0.78 -10.57 -16.17
C PRO A 76 -0.76 -10.70 -16.30
N SER A 77 -1.33 -9.95 -17.25
CA SER A 77 -2.78 -9.90 -17.56
C SER A 77 -3.70 -9.34 -16.47
N GLU A 78 -3.19 -8.81 -15.36
CA GLU A 78 -3.98 -8.30 -14.23
C GLU A 78 -3.29 -7.09 -13.54
N VAL A 79 -3.88 -6.56 -12.47
CA VAL A 79 -3.29 -5.46 -11.69
C VAL A 79 -2.98 -5.92 -10.27
N GLY A 80 -1.71 -5.82 -9.89
CA GLY A 80 -1.27 -5.95 -8.51
C GLY A 80 -1.63 -4.71 -7.71
N LYS A 81 -2.15 -4.90 -6.50
CA LYS A 81 -2.57 -3.83 -5.60
C LYS A 81 -1.98 -4.04 -4.21
N VAL A 82 -1.44 -2.96 -3.65
CA VAL A 82 -1.02 -2.90 -2.24
C VAL A 82 -1.67 -1.72 -1.54
N VAL A 83 -2.23 -1.97 -0.36
CA VAL A 83 -2.94 -0.98 0.45
C VAL A 83 -2.05 -0.50 1.59
N VAL A 84 -1.77 0.78 1.63
CA VAL A 84 -0.99 1.44 2.68
C VAL A 84 -1.89 2.39 3.47
N ARG A 85 -2.15 2.04 4.73
CA ARG A 85 -2.92 2.91 5.64
C ARG A 85 -2.03 3.99 6.21
N LEU A 86 -2.50 5.23 6.17
CA LEU A 86 -1.71 6.40 6.53
C LEU A 86 -1.82 6.73 8.02
N ASN A 87 -0.75 7.30 8.58
CA ASN A 87 -0.71 7.85 9.95
C ASN A 87 -1.33 6.94 11.04
N ARG A 88 -1.11 5.62 10.96
CA ARG A 88 -1.65 4.68 11.95
C ARG A 88 -0.74 4.65 13.18
N LEU A 89 -1.34 4.79 14.35
CA LEU A 89 -0.69 4.56 15.63
C LEU A 89 -0.62 3.06 15.91
N GLU A 90 0.58 2.49 15.81
CA GLU A 90 0.81 1.05 15.98
C GLU A 90 1.84 0.77 17.07
N LYS A 91 1.68 -0.40 17.71
CA LYS A 91 2.68 -0.93 18.65
C LYS A 91 3.68 -1.75 17.88
N VAL A 92 4.92 -1.29 17.84
CA VAL A 92 6.04 -2.02 17.21
C VAL A 92 7.02 -2.50 18.27
N ARG A 93 7.75 -3.56 17.94
CA ARG A 93 8.88 -4.01 18.73
C ARG A 93 10.16 -3.72 17.96
N GLU A 94 10.95 -2.79 18.47
CA GLU A 94 12.21 -2.38 17.85
C GLU A 94 13.34 -2.71 18.83
N ARG A 95 14.31 -3.52 18.39
CA ARG A 95 15.45 -3.95 19.23
C ARG A 95 15.03 -4.48 20.61
N GLY A 96 13.95 -5.26 20.64
CA GLY A 96 13.42 -5.87 21.87
C GLY A 96 12.52 -4.97 22.71
N VAL A 97 12.47 -3.66 22.47
CA VAL A 97 11.66 -2.69 23.22
C VAL A 97 10.32 -2.42 22.52
N ARG A 98 9.23 -2.43 23.29
CA ARG A 98 7.90 -2.06 22.78
C ARG A 98 7.78 -0.54 22.74
N LYS A 99 7.41 0.00 21.59
CA LYS A 99 7.13 1.43 21.42
C LYS A 99 5.85 1.61 20.60
N LYS A 100 5.18 2.74 20.79
CA LYS A 100 4.12 3.18 19.89
C LYS A 100 4.74 4.13 18.87
N ILE A 101 4.48 3.89 17.59
CA ILE A 101 4.89 4.79 16.52
C ILE A 101 3.66 5.14 15.68
N THR A 102 3.64 6.36 15.15
CA THR A 102 2.67 6.76 14.13
C THR A 102 3.40 6.74 12.78
N SER A 103 2.95 5.88 11.86
CA SER A 103 3.55 5.78 10.53
C SER A 103 2.56 5.18 9.54
N ASN A 104 3.00 4.92 8.32
CA ASN A 104 2.18 4.35 7.26
C ASN A 104 2.47 2.84 7.19
N PHE A 105 1.41 2.03 7.14
CA PHE A 105 1.53 0.57 7.23
C PHE A 105 0.85 -0.12 6.07
N ILE A 106 1.56 -1.09 5.49
CA ILE A 106 0.97 -2.03 4.54
C ILE A 106 -0.05 -2.89 5.29
N ALA A 107 -1.30 -2.82 4.84
CA ALA A 107 -2.41 -3.56 5.44
C ALA A 107 -2.74 -4.84 4.67
N THR A 108 -2.61 -4.83 3.35
CA THR A 108 -2.88 -5.99 2.50
C THR A 108 -2.33 -5.77 1.10
N GLY A 109 -2.11 -6.86 0.37
CA GLY A 109 -1.92 -6.85 -1.08
C GLY A 109 -2.73 -7.97 -1.74
N GLY A 110 -2.99 -7.82 -3.03
CA GLY A 110 -3.69 -8.82 -3.85
C GLY A 110 -3.69 -8.43 -5.32
N ILE A 111 -4.16 -9.35 -6.16
CA ILE A 111 -4.41 -9.12 -7.57
C ILE A 111 -5.89 -8.78 -7.77
N ILE A 112 -6.16 -7.82 -8.66
CA ILE A 112 -7.49 -7.41 -9.08
C ILE A 112 -7.53 -7.29 -10.61
N GLU A 113 -8.71 -7.45 -11.20
CA GLU A 113 -8.94 -7.05 -12.59
C GLU A 113 -8.78 -5.53 -12.74
N ALA A 114 -8.24 -5.08 -13.87
CA ALA A 114 -7.99 -3.66 -14.13
C ALA A 114 -9.24 -2.77 -13.98
N GLY A 115 -10.43 -3.31 -14.27
CA GLY A 115 -11.71 -2.62 -14.12
C GLY A 115 -12.18 -2.44 -12.67
N ASN A 116 -11.53 -3.08 -11.68
CA ASN A 116 -11.94 -3.04 -10.27
C ASN A 116 -11.34 -1.87 -9.48
N LEU A 117 -10.57 -0.99 -10.11
CA LEU A 117 -10.22 0.31 -9.53
C LEU A 117 -11.37 1.30 -9.79
N ASP A 118 -12.34 1.32 -8.86
CA ASP A 118 -13.45 2.27 -8.88
C ASP A 118 -12.94 3.73 -8.90
N PRO A 119 -13.18 4.49 -9.99
CA PRO A 119 -12.68 5.86 -10.14
C PRO A 119 -13.38 6.87 -9.22
N ILE A 120 -14.54 6.51 -8.64
CA ILE A 120 -15.23 7.35 -7.66
C ILE A 120 -14.45 7.32 -6.35
N ARG A 121 -14.06 6.13 -5.92
CA ARG A 121 -13.37 5.88 -4.65
C ARG A 121 -11.88 6.18 -4.72
N TYR A 122 -11.20 5.73 -5.78
CA TYR A 122 -9.75 5.79 -5.92
C TYR A 122 -9.33 6.98 -6.79
N ARG A 123 -8.78 8.01 -6.15
CA ARG A 123 -8.33 9.23 -6.84
C ARG A 123 -6.84 9.14 -7.13
N PRO A 124 -6.38 9.27 -8.38
CA PRO A 124 -4.95 9.27 -8.69
C PRO A 124 -4.20 10.34 -7.88
N LEU A 125 -3.04 9.97 -7.34
CA LEU A 125 -2.16 10.88 -6.60
C LEU A 125 -0.99 11.40 -7.43
N ASP A 126 -0.63 10.68 -8.49
CA ASP A 126 0.40 11.12 -9.42
C ASP A 126 -0.19 11.13 -10.85
N ASP A 127 -0.23 12.31 -11.46
CA ASP A 127 -0.13 12.45 -12.92
C ASP A 127 1.36 12.63 -13.23
N ARG A 128 2.15 11.55 -13.08
CA ARG A 128 3.49 11.55 -13.70
C ARG A 128 3.28 11.57 -15.22
N PRO A 129 3.88 12.52 -15.97
CA PRO A 129 3.84 12.53 -17.43
C PRO A 129 4.51 11.29 -18.03
#